data_AF-A0A848WJ60-F1
#
_entry.id   AF-A0A848WJ60-F1
#
_cell.length_a   1.000
_cell.length_b   1.000
_cell.length_c   1.000
_cell.angle_alpha   90.00
_cell.angle_beta   90.00
_cell.angle_gamma   90.00
#
_symmetry.space_group_name_H-M   'P 1'
#
loop_
_entity.id
_entity.type
_entity.pdbx_description
1 polymer ?
#
loop_
_entity_poly.entity_id
_entity_poly.type
_entity_poly.pdbx_seq_one_letter_code
_entity_poly.pdbx_strand_id
1 'polypeptide(L)' 'DEILSLLDSAAVTFQVVLTKADKVKAKDRDQMLAQVRAKLNQHPAAFPEIVLTSSETGDGIEDLRAIIATLV' A
#
# COMPACT_ATOMS: atom_id res chain seq x y z
N ASP A 1 -14.49 -0.18 -0.06
CA ASP A 1 -14.75 0.02 -1.50
C ASP A 1 -15.05 1.47 -1.86
N GLU A 2 -15.98 2.17 -1.19
CA GLU A 2 -16.36 3.55 -1.57
C GLU A 2 -15.19 4.53 -1.78
N ILE A 3 -14.17 4.53 -0.91
CA ILE A 3 -13.02 5.43 -1.05
C ILE A 3 -12.17 5.10 -2.29
N LEU A 4 -11.94 3.81 -2.59
CA LEU A 4 -11.12 3.40 -3.74
C LEU A 4 -11.83 3.74 -5.04
N SER A 5 -13.15 3.52 -5.10
CA SER A 5 -13.97 3.89 -6.26
C SER A 5 -14.04 5.40 -6.50
N LEU A 6 -14.01 6.21 -5.43
CA LEU A 6 -13.92 7.67 -5.55
C LEU A 6 -12.57 8.10 -6.13
N LEU A 7 -11.47 7.48 -5.71
CA LEU A 7 -10.14 7.76 -6.24
C LEU A 7 -10.00 7.35 -7.72
N ASP A 8 -10.54 6.19 -8.08
CA ASP A 8 -10.62 5.75 -9.49
C ASP A 8 -11.41 6.76 -10.34
N SER A 9 -12.56 7.21 -9.84
CA SER A 9 -13.42 8.17 -10.55
C SER A 9 -12.76 9.54 -10.70
N ALA A 10 -11.94 9.94 -9.73
CA ALA A 10 -11.16 11.17 -9.78
C ALA A 10 -9.93 11.08 -10.70
N ALA A 11 -9.65 9.89 -11.28
CA ALA A 11 -8.46 9.61 -12.07
C ALA A 11 -7.14 9.95 -11.35
N VAL A 12 -7.14 9.85 -10.02
CA VAL A 12 -5.97 10.13 -9.19
C VAL A 12 -5.26 8.82 -8.90
N THR A 13 -4.03 8.70 -9.37
CA THR A 13 -3.16 7.58 -9.00
C THR A 13 -2.86 7.58 -7.51
N PHE A 14 -3.07 6.46 -6.84
CA PHE A 14 -2.81 6.32 -5.41
C PHE A 14 -1.95 5.09 -5.13
N GLN A 15 -1.10 5.19 -4.11
CA GLN A 15 -0.30 4.06 -3.63
C GLN A 15 -0.79 3.64 -2.24
N VAL A 16 -0.85 2.32 -2.01
CA VAL A 16 -1.27 1.78 -0.72
C VAL A 16 -0.06 1.54 0.17
N VAL A 17 -0.11 2.14 1.36
CA VAL A 17 0.87 1.93 2.44
C VAL A 17 0.19 1.18 3.58
N LEU A 18 0.67 -0.03 3.87
CA LEU A 18 0.21 -0.79 5.02
C LEU A 18 1.14 -0.51 6.20
N THR A 19 0.60 0.12 7.24
CA THR A 19 1.34 0.48 8.44
C THR A 19 1.29 -0.64 9.49
N LYS A 20 2.09 -0.51 10.56
CA LYS A 20 2.18 -1.46 11.68
C LYS A 20 2.60 -2.87 11.25
N ALA A 21 3.53 -2.95 10.29
CA ALA A 21 4.05 -4.23 9.80
C ALA A 21 4.66 -5.11 10.93
N ASP A 22 5.11 -4.50 12.02
CA ASP A 22 5.61 -5.16 13.23
C ASP A 22 4.59 -6.07 13.93
N LYS A 23 3.28 -5.79 13.82
CA LYS A 23 2.24 -6.57 14.49
C LYS A 23 1.71 -7.72 13.65
N VAL A 24 2.12 -7.81 12.39
CA VAL A 24 1.67 -8.85 11.47
C VAL A 24 2.65 -10.02 11.55
N LYS A 25 2.14 -11.19 11.94
CA LYS A 25 2.95 -12.41 11.90
C LYS A 25 3.30 -12.71 10.44
N ALA A 26 4.54 -13.12 10.18
CA ALA A 26 5.02 -13.41 8.82
C ALA A 26 4.08 -14.35 8.04
N LYS A 27 3.47 -15.32 8.73
CA LYS A 27 2.49 -16.27 8.15
C LYS A 27 1.19 -15.61 7.66
N ASP A 28 0.72 -14.58 8.34
CA ASP A 28 -0.52 -13.88 7.99
C ASP A 28 -0.26 -12.73 6.98
N ARG A 29 0.99 -12.28 6.89
CA ARG A 29 1.43 -11.20 5.99
C ARG A 29 1.18 -11.53 4.53
N ASP A 30 1.58 -12.71 4.07
CA ASP A 30 1.43 -13.11 2.66
C ASP A 30 -0.04 -13.25 2.27
N GLN A 31 -0.87 -13.81 3.15
CA GLN A 31 -2.30 -13.92 2.90
C GLN A 31 -2.96 -12.54 2.83
N MET A 32 -2.61 -11.62 3.74
CA MET A 32 -3.11 -10.26 3.74
C MET A 32 -2.66 -9.51 2.47
N LEU A 33 -1.39 -9.61 2.09
CA LEU A 33 -0.86 -9.01 0.86
C LEU A 33 -1.57 -9.55 -0.38
N ALA A 34 -1.82 -10.86 -0.45
CA ALA A 34 -2.55 -11.48 -1.56
C ALA A 34 -3.98 -10.93 -1.64
N GLN A 35 -4.68 -10.81 -0.51
CA GLN A 35 -6.03 -10.24 -0.46
C GLN A 35 -6.05 -8.76 -0.89
N VAL A 36 -5.10 -7.95 -0.42
CA VAL A 36 -5.00 -6.54 -0.78
C VAL A 36 -4.67 -6.39 -2.27
N ARG A 37 -3.71 -7.16 -2.80
CA ARG A 37 -3.38 -7.18 -4.23
C ARG A 37 -4.57 -7.55 -5.09
N ALA A 38 -5.36 -8.56 -4.68
CA ALA A 38 -6.54 -8.97 -5.42
C ALA A 38 -7.57 -7.83 -5.52
N LYS A 39 -7.76 -7.04 -4.45
CA LYS A 39 -8.63 -5.86 -4.48
C LYS A 39 -8.04 -4.74 -5.33
N LEU A 40 -6.76 -4.44 -5.19
CA LEU A 40 -6.11 -3.37 -5.97
C LEU A 40 -6.09 -3.65 -7.47
N ASN A 41 -6.02 -4.92 -7.89
CA ASN A 41 -6.14 -5.27 -9.31
C ASN A 41 -7.50 -4.88 -9.93
N GLN A 42 -8.53 -4.64 -9.12
CA GLN A 42 -9.83 -4.15 -9.60
C GLN A 42 -9.86 -2.63 -9.79
N HIS A 43 -8.82 -1.93 -9.34
CA HIS A 43 -8.71 -0.46 -9.32
C HIS A 43 -7.52 -0.02 -10.18
N PRO A 44 -7.72 0.35 -11.45
CA PRO A 44 -6.61 0.69 -12.35
C PRO A 44 -5.83 1.94 -11.93
N ALA A 45 -6.39 2.80 -11.09
CA ALA A 45 -5.66 3.95 -10.53
C ALA A 45 -4.74 3.57 -9.36
N ALA A 46 -4.81 2.33 -8.85
CA ALA A 46 -3.93 1.86 -7.80
C ALA A 46 -2.53 1.54 -8.35
N PHE A 47 -1.51 2.08 -7.70
CA PHE A 47 -0.12 1.71 -7.98
C PHE A 47 0.12 0.26 -7.50
N PRO A 48 0.76 -0.61 -8.32
CA PRO A 48 0.85 -2.05 -8.04
C PRO A 48 1.76 -2.38 -6.84
N GLU A 49 2.68 -1.48 -6.49
CA GLU A 49 3.60 -1.68 -5.38
C GLU A 49 2.95 -1.26 -4.05
N ILE A 50 2.86 -2.21 -3.12
CA ILE A 50 2.35 -1.99 -1.76
C ILE A 50 3.56 -1.78 -0.84
N VAL A 51 3.61 -0.63 -0.17
CA VAL A 51 4.67 -0.32 0.79
C VAL A 51 4.25 -0.79 2.17
N LEU A 52 5.12 -1.56 2.84
CA LEU A 52 4.94 -1.95 4.23
C LEU A 52 5.75 -1.00 5.10
N THR A 53 5.15 -0.47 6.16
CA THR A 53 5.87 0.38 7.12
C THR A 53 5.55 0.01 8.56
N SER A 54 6.49 0.26 9.46
CA SER A 54 6.25 0.27 10.91
C SER A 54 6.75 1.59 11.50
N SER A 55 5.85 2.33 12.13
CA SER A 55 6.22 3.55 12.84
C SER A 55 6.94 3.28 14.15
N GLU A 56 6.83 2.07 14.71
CA GLU A 56 7.43 1.69 15.99
C GLU A 56 8.87 1.23 15.81
N THR A 57 9.14 0.44 14.75
CA THR A 57 10.50 -0.04 14.44
C THR A 57 11.24 0.83 13.44
N GLY A 58 10.54 1.74 12.74
CA GLY A 58 11.09 2.55 11.65
C GLY A 58 11.19 1.82 10.30
N ASP A 59 10.77 0.55 10.24
CA ASP A 59 10.87 -0.29 9.05
C ASP A 59 10.04 0.28 7.89
N GLY A 60 10.59 0.24 6.67
CA GLY A 60 9.97 0.74 5.43
C GLY A 60 9.73 2.25 5.33
N ILE A 61 10.06 3.05 6.35
CA ILE A 61 9.88 4.51 6.31
C ILE A 61 10.87 5.17 5.36
N GLU A 62 12.11 4.69 5.29
CA GLU A 62 13.10 5.18 4.33
C GLU A 62 12.68 4.87 2.89
N ASP A 63 12.22 3.64 2.64
CA ASP A 63 11.69 3.23 1.33
C ASP A 63 10.51 4.10 0.91
N LEU A 64 9.56 4.35 1.84
CA LEU A 64 8.42 5.25 1.57
C LEU A 64 8.89 6.66 1.17
N ARG A 65 9.88 7.21 1.89
CA ARG A 65 10.44 8.53 1.58
C ARG A 65 11.14 8.55 0.23
N ALA A 66 11.89 7.49 -0.10
CA ALA A 66 12.57 7.34 -1.37
C ALA A 66 11.56 7.28 -2.54
N ILE A 67 10.49 6.49 -2.41
CA ILE A 67 9.43 6.39 -3.41
C ILE A 67 8.79 7.76 -3.64
N ILE A 68 8.41 8.47 -2.57
CA ILE A 68 7.83 9.82 -2.68
C ILE A 68 8.79 10.77 -3.38
N ALA A 69 10.09 10.70 -3.10
CA ALA A 69 11.09 11.54 -3.77
C ALA A 69 11.24 11.25 -5.27
N THR A 70 10.82 10.07 -5.75
CA THR A 70 10.85 9.71 -7.17
C THR A 70 9.57 10.05 -7.93
N LEU A 71 8.50 10.44 -7.21
CA LEU A 71 7.25 10.90 -7.83
C LEU A 71 7.43 12.37 -8.26
N VAL A 72 7.71 12.57 -9.55
CA VAL A 72 7.84 13.88 -10.22
C VAL A 72 6.63 14.17 -11.10
#